data_AF-A0A975F7P3-F1
#
_entry.id   AF-A0A975F7P3-F1
#
_cell.length_a   1.000
_cell.length_b   1.000
_cell.length_c   1.000
_cell.angle_alpha   90.00
_cell.angle_beta   90.00
_cell.angle_gamma   90.00
#
_symmetry.space_group_name_H-M   'P 1'
#
loop_
_entity.id
_entity.type
_entity.pdbx_description
1 polymer ?
#
loop_
_entity_poly.entity_id
_entity_poly.type
_entity_poly.pdbx_seq_one_letter_code
_entity_poly.pdbx_strand_id
1 'polypeptide(L)'
;MNFKAFGVSLWVVLWSVLLSGCIFSSESQQVRETTEKFWQSVLAKDMETTKTLVTWESAQFLGFLSDNSVSAQRFETGEIKVQENIAEVATVLYGGEKGDMIIPVRTVLVRHQEVWLVDVQKTMGSMVSGAMGAVVEQLNTFMQNGLKDLDRALSDNVNQLNQNLKQGMDQLQKDLTAPPSAAPPAQAPTPPSNAI
;
A
#
# COMPACT_ATOMS: atom_id res chain seq x y z
N MET A 1 -27.78 12.99 61.47
CA MET A 1 -27.47 12.22 60.24
C MET A 1 -26.96 13.19 59.18
N ASN A 2 -25.72 12.99 58.72
CA ASN A 2 -24.96 13.97 57.92
C ASN A 2 -25.38 13.94 56.43
N PHE A 3 -26.44 14.68 56.08
CA PHE A 3 -26.96 14.79 54.72
C PHE A 3 -25.93 15.27 53.68
N LYS A 4 -24.91 16.02 54.10
CA LYS A 4 -23.81 16.48 53.24
C LYS A 4 -22.86 15.37 52.78
N ALA A 5 -22.67 14.32 53.59
CA ALA A 5 -21.78 13.20 53.23
C ALA A 5 -22.37 12.31 52.13
N PHE A 6 -23.70 12.22 52.06
CA PHE A 6 -24.41 11.38 51.09
C PHE A 6 -24.35 11.97 49.67
N GLY A 7 -24.45 13.29 49.53
CA GLY A 7 -24.36 13.97 48.23
C GLY A 7 -22.96 13.88 47.60
N VAL A 8 -21.90 14.00 48.40
CA VAL A 8 -20.52 13.88 47.92
C VAL A 8 -20.21 12.45 47.48
N SER A 9 -20.69 11.45 48.23
CA SER A 9 -20.48 10.05 47.89
C SER A 9 -21.16 9.65 46.57
N LEU A 10 -22.38 10.16 46.31
CA LEU A 10 -23.12 9.88 45.08
C LEU A 10 -22.47 10.56 43.85
N TRP A 11 -21.87 11.74 44.02
CA TRP A 11 -21.13 12.42 42.96
C TRP A 11 -19.81 11.72 42.60
N VAL A 12 -19.08 11.20 43.59
CA VAL A 12 -17.83 10.43 43.37
C VAL A 12 -18.11 9.09 42.68
N VAL A 13 -19.21 8.42 43.02
CA VAL A 13 -19.65 7.18 42.34
C VAL A 13 -20.05 7.48 40.89
N LEU A 14 -20.78 8.57 40.64
CA LEU A 14 -21.19 8.98 39.29
C LEU A 14 -19.98 9.33 38.40
N TRP A 15 -18.96 9.99 38.94
CA TRP A 15 -17.70 10.28 38.24
C TRP A 15 -16.86 9.03 37.97
N SER A 16 -16.85 8.05 38.90
CA SER A 16 -16.11 6.79 38.71
C SER A 16 -16.72 5.90 37.62
N VAL A 17 -18.04 5.91 37.46
CA VAL A 17 -18.73 5.18 36.37
C VAL A 17 -18.46 5.81 35.00
N LEU A 18 -18.35 7.15 34.92
CA LEU A 18 -18.02 7.85 33.67
C LEU A 18 -16.57 7.62 33.23
N LEU A 19 -15.64 7.40 34.17
CA LEU A 19 -14.23 7.12 33.86
C LEU A 19 -13.95 5.66 33.46
N SER A 20 -14.84 4.73 33.83
CA SER A 20 -14.69 3.30 33.52
C SER A 20 -15.08 2.94 32.07
N GLY A 21 -15.73 3.86 31.35
CA GLY A 21 -16.20 3.64 29.96
C GLY A 21 -15.15 3.87 28.87
N CYS A 22 -13.95 4.37 29.18
CA CYS A 22 -12.97 4.80 28.17
C CYS A 22 -11.82 3.82 27.90
N ILE A 23 -11.73 2.67 28.56
CA ILE A 23 -10.46 1.90 28.60
C ILE A 23 -10.47 0.62 27.76
N PHE A 24 -11.60 0.22 27.17
CA PHE A 24 -11.66 -1.00 26.37
C PHE A 24 -12.46 -0.79 25.08
N SER A 25 -11.86 -0.12 24.10
CA SER A 25 -12.31 -0.26 22.71
C SER A 25 -12.02 -1.69 22.29
N SER A 26 -13.08 -2.52 22.23
CA SER A 26 -12.96 -3.92 21.80
C SER A 26 -12.22 -4.02 20.46
N GLU A 27 -11.46 -5.10 20.23
CA GLU A 27 -10.74 -5.29 18.96
C GLU A 27 -11.69 -5.17 17.75
N SER A 28 -12.92 -5.68 17.88
CA SER A 28 -13.97 -5.54 16.86
C SER A 28 -14.36 -4.09 16.57
N GLN A 29 -14.32 -3.20 17.56
CA GLN A 29 -14.66 -1.79 17.37
C GLN A 29 -13.55 -1.04 16.61
N GLN A 30 -12.28 -1.32 16.92
CA GLN A 30 -11.15 -0.76 16.19
C GLN A 30 -11.14 -1.24 14.73
N VAL A 31 -11.39 -2.54 14.52
CA VAL A 31 -11.53 -3.13 13.18
C VAL A 31 -12.66 -2.45 12.38
N ARG A 32 -13.82 -2.23 13.02
CA ARG A 32 -14.94 -1.53 12.40
C ARG A 32 -14.56 -0.10 12.02
N GLU A 33 -13.97 0.65 12.94
CA GLU A 33 -13.59 2.04 12.73
C GLU A 33 -12.58 2.19 11.60
N THR A 34 -11.54 1.34 11.56
CA THR A 34 -10.57 1.33 10.45
C THR A 34 -11.26 1.02 9.13
N THR A 35 -12.17 0.05 9.10
CA THR A 35 -12.92 -0.33 7.89
C THR A 35 -13.78 0.82 7.39
N GLU A 36 -14.51 1.49 8.29
CA GLU A 36 -15.38 2.62 7.96
C GLU A 36 -14.57 3.81 7.43
N LYS A 37 -13.47 4.17 8.12
CA LYS A 37 -12.57 5.24 7.67
C LYS A 37 -11.99 4.94 6.29
N PHE A 38 -11.59 3.69 6.04
CA PHE A 38 -11.05 3.27 4.75
C PHE A 38 -12.07 3.44 3.62
N TRP A 39 -13.28 2.92 3.77
CA TRP A 39 -14.29 3.06 2.72
C TRP A 39 -14.77 4.50 2.56
N GLN A 40 -14.86 5.27 3.64
CA GLN A 40 -15.13 6.70 3.57
C GLN A 40 -14.07 7.45 2.78
N SER A 41 -12.77 7.20 3.04
CA SER A 41 -11.69 7.88 2.34
C SER A 41 -11.60 7.46 0.87
N VAL A 42 -11.85 6.18 0.56
CA VAL A 42 -11.94 5.68 -0.82
C VAL A 42 -13.07 6.38 -1.58
N LEU A 43 -14.28 6.43 -1.01
CA LEU A 43 -15.44 7.08 -1.65
C LEU A 43 -15.27 8.61 -1.76
N ALA A 44 -14.62 9.23 -0.77
CA ALA A 44 -14.29 10.65 -0.80
C ALA A 44 -13.12 11.00 -1.73
N LYS A 45 -12.48 10.00 -2.35
CA LYS A 45 -11.26 10.13 -3.17
C LYS A 45 -10.09 10.75 -2.39
N ASP A 46 -10.09 10.60 -1.06
CA ASP A 46 -9.02 11.03 -0.18
C ASP A 46 -7.92 9.96 -0.11
N MET A 47 -7.03 10.00 -1.10
CA MET A 47 -5.93 9.05 -1.21
C MET A 47 -4.84 9.25 -0.16
N GLU A 48 -4.74 10.44 0.45
CA GLU A 48 -3.78 10.69 1.52
C GLU A 48 -4.17 9.91 2.77
N THR A 49 -5.42 10.07 3.21
CA THR A 49 -5.95 9.30 4.34
C THR A 49 -5.99 7.81 4.02
N THR A 50 -6.44 7.43 2.81
CA THR A 50 -6.52 6.01 2.42
C THR A 50 -5.18 5.29 2.53
N LYS A 51 -4.08 5.93 2.12
CA LYS A 51 -2.73 5.36 2.22
C LYS A 51 -2.28 5.10 3.66
N THR A 52 -2.77 5.86 4.63
CA THR A 52 -2.44 5.66 6.06
C THR A 52 -3.20 4.49 6.70
N LEU A 53 -4.27 4.02 6.06
CA LEU A 53 -5.15 2.98 6.57
C LEU A 53 -4.87 1.60 5.98
N VAL A 54 -3.90 1.47 5.08
CA VAL A 54 -3.59 0.23 4.37
C VAL A 54 -2.21 -0.29 4.74
N THR A 55 -2.00 -1.59 4.53
CA THR A 55 -0.65 -2.16 4.64
C THR A 55 0.25 -1.60 3.54
N TRP A 56 1.54 -1.41 3.87
CA TRP A 56 2.52 -0.94 2.90
C TRP A 56 2.59 -1.85 1.66
N GLU A 57 2.50 -3.17 1.84
CA GLU A 57 2.55 -4.12 0.72
C GLU A 57 1.33 -4.00 -0.21
N SER A 58 0.18 -3.58 0.30
CA SER A 58 -1.06 -3.52 -0.45
C SER A 58 -1.39 -2.13 -1.03
N ALA A 59 -0.61 -1.09 -0.68
CA ALA A 59 -0.84 0.29 -1.12
C ALA A 59 -0.83 0.47 -2.65
N GLN A 60 -0.06 -0.36 -3.38
CA GLN A 60 -0.02 -0.33 -4.85
C GLN A 60 -1.34 -0.72 -5.51
N PHE A 61 -2.22 -1.46 -4.81
CA PHE A 61 -3.52 -1.89 -5.34
C PHE A 61 -4.60 -0.82 -5.17
N LEU A 62 -4.31 0.30 -4.49
CA LEU A 62 -5.27 1.40 -4.32
C LEU A 62 -5.74 1.99 -5.65
N GLY A 63 -4.90 1.99 -6.69
CA GLY A 63 -5.26 2.49 -8.02
C GLY A 63 -6.51 1.80 -8.60
N PHE A 64 -6.72 0.52 -8.28
CA PHE A 64 -7.90 -0.22 -8.72
C PHE A 64 -9.19 0.16 -7.99
N LEU A 65 -9.11 0.91 -6.89
CA LEU A 65 -10.28 1.49 -6.23
C LEU A 65 -10.54 2.91 -6.74
N SER A 66 -9.50 3.60 -7.21
CA SER A 66 -9.53 5.00 -7.65
C SER A 66 -10.05 5.21 -9.07
N ASP A 67 -9.75 4.30 -10.01
CA ASP A 67 -10.00 4.47 -11.45
C ASP A 67 -11.47 4.21 -11.88
N ASN A 68 -12.44 4.54 -11.03
CA ASN A 68 -13.90 4.28 -11.21
C ASN A 68 -14.29 2.79 -11.36
N SER A 69 -13.35 1.86 -11.24
CA SER A 69 -13.59 0.42 -11.27
C SER A 69 -14.51 -0.06 -10.16
N VAL A 70 -14.57 0.68 -9.04
CA VAL A 70 -15.57 0.51 -7.99
C VAL A 70 -16.53 1.69 -8.05
N SER A 71 -17.60 1.59 -8.84
CA SER A 71 -18.64 2.63 -8.97
C SER A 71 -19.55 2.76 -7.73
N ALA A 72 -19.01 2.47 -6.55
CA ALA A 72 -19.74 2.54 -5.29
C ALA A 72 -19.98 3.99 -4.87
N GLN A 73 -21.15 4.26 -4.31
CA GLN A 73 -21.55 5.56 -3.77
C GLN A 73 -21.80 5.49 -2.26
N ARG A 74 -22.10 4.29 -1.74
CA ARG A 74 -22.31 4.03 -0.32
C ARG A 74 -21.80 2.65 0.03
N PHE A 75 -21.57 2.43 1.32
CA PHE A 75 -21.18 1.13 1.85
C PHE A 75 -21.90 0.84 3.16
N GLU A 76 -22.03 -0.43 3.50
CA GLU A 76 -22.52 -0.91 4.78
C GLU A 76 -21.57 -1.97 5.32
N THR A 77 -21.26 -1.90 6.62
CA THR A 77 -20.45 -2.90 7.32
C THR A 77 -21.37 -3.87 8.07
N GLY A 78 -20.95 -5.12 8.15
CA GLY A 78 -21.72 -6.22 8.73
C GLY A 78 -20.94 -6.98 9.79
N GLU A 79 -21.01 -8.32 9.70
CA GLU A 79 -20.34 -9.24 10.60
C GLU A 79 -18.83 -9.01 10.62
N ILE A 80 -18.25 -9.01 11.83
CA ILE A 80 -16.81 -8.88 12.06
C ILE A 80 -16.30 -10.17 12.67
N LYS A 81 -15.26 -10.76 12.05
CA LYS A 81 -14.56 -11.93 12.55
C LYS A 81 -13.12 -11.53 12.83
N VAL A 82 -12.68 -11.65 14.07
CA VAL A 82 -11.28 -11.38 14.47
C VAL A 82 -10.63 -12.71 14.80
N GLN A 83 -9.49 -12.99 14.17
CA GLN A 83 -8.67 -14.19 14.37
C GLN A 83 -7.21 -13.77 14.49
N GLU A 84 -6.70 -13.76 15.72
CA GLU A 84 -5.32 -13.38 16.03
C GLU A 84 -4.94 -12.00 15.46
N ASN A 85 -4.15 -11.99 14.38
CA ASN A 85 -3.65 -10.79 13.71
C ASN A 85 -4.40 -10.45 12.42
N ILE A 86 -5.50 -11.14 12.13
CA ILE A 86 -6.31 -10.93 10.93
C ILE A 86 -7.75 -10.66 11.37
N ALA A 87 -8.40 -9.70 10.73
CA ALA A 87 -9.82 -9.48 10.88
C ALA A 87 -10.51 -9.39 9.52
N GLU A 88 -11.74 -9.90 9.46
CA GLU A 88 -12.58 -9.84 8.29
C GLU A 88 -13.88 -9.12 8.63
N VAL A 89 -14.23 -8.14 7.81
CA VAL A 89 -15.49 -7.40 7.91
C VAL A 89 -16.31 -7.67 6.66
N ALA A 90 -17.54 -8.14 6.83
CA ALA A 90 -18.51 -8.16 5.74
C ALA A 90 -18.80 -6.71 5.33
N THR A 91 -18.57 -6.37 4.07
CA THR A 91 -18.85 -5.05 3.53
C THR A 91 -19.73 -5.20 2.30
N VAL A 92 -20.79 -4.40 2.21
CA VAL A 92 -21.61 -4.30 1.01
C VAL A 92 -21.40 -2.93 0.42
N LEU A 93 -20.87 -2.87 -0.80
CA LEU A 93 -20.79 -1.63 -1.57
C LEU A 93 -22.00 -1.52 -2.48
N TYR A 94 -22.59 -0.35 -2.57
CA TYR A 94 -23.70 -0.09 -3.47
C TYR A 94 -23.29 0.97 -4.48
N GLY A 95 -23.44 0.64 -5.76
CA GLY A 95 -23.11 1.47 -6.91
C GLY A 95 -24.24 1.55 -7.92
N GLY A 96 -23.97 2.18 -9.06
CA GLY A 96 -24.98 2.51 -10.08
C GLY A 96 -25.77 3.76 -9.72
N GLU A 97 -26.35 4.44 -10.72
CA GLU A 97 -27.05 5.73 -10.53
C GLU A 97 -28.23 5.65 -9.55
N LYS A 98 -28.78 4.44 -9.33
CA LYS A 98 -29.91 4.18 -8.43
C LYS A 98 -29.56 3.24 -7.28
N GLY A 99 -28.29 2.91 -7.08
CA GLY A 99 -27.87 1.92 -6.08
C GLY A 99 -28.28 0.49 -6.42
N ASP A 100 -28.51 0.20 -7.70
CA ASP A 100 -28.96 -1.07 -8.27
C ASP A 100 -27.82 -2.10 -8.42
N MET A 101 -26.56 -1.64 -8.33
CA MET A 101 -25.40 -2.53 -8.29
C MET A 101 -25.00 -2.79 -6.85
N ILE A 102 -25.04 -4.06 -6.42
CA ILE A 102 -24.64 -4.49 -5.08
C ILE A 102 -23.37 -5.34 -5.22
N ILE A 103 -22.30 -4.92 -4.55
CA ILE A 103 -20.99 -5.58 -4.60
C ILE A 103 -20.65 -6.07 -3.18
N PRO A 104 -20.84 -7.36 -2.88
CA PRO A 104 -20.40 -7.92 -1.61
C PRO A 104 -18.87 -8.05 -1.60
N VAL A 105 -18.26 -7.62 -0.50
CA VAL A 105 -16.81 -7.60 -0.29
C VAL A 105 -16.51 -8.10 1.12
N ARG A 106 -15.40 -8.80 1.33
CA ARG A 106 -14.80 -9.00 2.64
C ARG A 106 -13.62 -8.05 2.80
N THR A 107 -13.77 -7.03 3.63
CA THR A 107 -12.64 -6.18 3.98
C THR A 107 -11.74 -6.94 4.94
N VAL A 108 -10.50 -7.18 4.51
CA VAL A 108 -9.51 -7.92 5.29
C VAL A 108 -8.55 -6.92 5.91
N LEU A 109 -8.36 -7.02 7.22
CA LEU A 109 -7.44 -6.20 7.99
C LEU A 109 -6.36 -7.08 8.60
N VAL A 110 -5.15 -6.54 8.70
CA VAL A 110 -4.01 -7.16 9.35
C VAL A 110 -3.54 -6.24 10.47
N ARG A 111 -3.25 -6.83 11.63
CA ARG A 111 -2.70 -6.10 12.78
C ARG A 111 -1.20 -5.96 12.61
N HIS A 112 -0.71 -4.73 12.63
CA HIS A 112 0.71 -4.40 12.64
C HIS A 112 0.99 -3.42 13.78
N GLN A 113 1.84 -3.82 14.74
CA GLN A 113 2.22 -2.99 15.91
C GLN A 113 1.01 -2.34 16.61
N GLU A 114 0.02 -3.15 16.98
CA GLU A 114 -1.23 -2.71 17.64
C GLU A 114 -2.21 -1.91 16.78
N VAL A 115 -1.91 -1.67 15.51
CA VAL A 115 -2.79 -0.95 14.59
C VAL A 115 -3.38 -1.90 13.54
N TRP A 116 -4.69 -1.83 13.34
CA TRP A 116 -5.35 -2.52 12.23
C TRP A 116 -5.18 -1.73 10.94
N LEU A 117 -4.69 -2.40 9.90
CA LEU A 117 -4.51 -1.84 8.56
C LEU A 117 -5.22 -2.73 7.55
N VAL A 118 -5.83 -2.13 6.52
CA VAL A 118 -6.52 -2.85 5.47
C VAL A 118 -5.50 -3.48 4.51
N ASP A 119 -5.65 -4.78 4.27
CA ASP A 119 -4.96 -5.49 3.20
C ASP A 119 -5.81 -5.36 1.93
N VAL A 120 -5.48 -4.37 1.10
CA VAL A 120 -6.24 -4.03 -0.10
C VAL A 120 -6.24 -5.20 -1.10
N GLN A 121 -5.11 -5.92 -1.19
CA GLN A 121 -4.96 -7.05 -2.10
C GLN A 121 -5.94 -8.16 -1.74
N LYS A 122 -5.99 -8.57 -0.46
CA LYS A 122 -6.94 -9.59 0.00
C LYS A 122 -8.38 -9.10 -0.03
N THR A 123 -8.60 -7.83 0.30
CA THR A 123 -9.93 -7.20 0.23
C THR A 123 -10.48 -7.25 -1.20
N MET A 124 -9.67 -6.90 -2.19
CA MET A 124 -10.04 -7.02 -3.60
C MET A 124 -10.19 -8.47 -4.05
N GLY A 125 -9.31 -9.37 -3.59
CA GLY A 125 -9.42 -10.80 -3.89
C GLY A 125 -10.73 -11.43 -3.38
N SER A 126 -11.34 -10.86 -2.34
CA SER A 126 -12.63 -11.30 -1.81
C SER A 126 -13.85 -10.86 -2.61
N MET A 127 -13.67 -9.92 -3.56
CA MET A 127 -14.72 -9.47 -4.46
C MET A 127 -14.98 -10.60 -5.47
N VAL A 128 -15.86 -11.53 -5.12
CA VAL A 128 -16.23 -12.66 -5.99
C VAL A 128 -16.95 -12.11 -7.22
N SER A 129 -16.27 -12.14 -8.37
CA SER A 129 -16.66 -12.50 -9.75
C SER A 129 -18.13 -12.44 -10.24
N GLY A 130 -19.04 -11.73 -9.56
CA GLY A 130 -20.43 -11.52 -10.01
C GLY A 130 -20.64 -10.19 -10.75
N ALA A 131 -19.78 -9.19 -10.47
CA ALA A 131 -19.84 -7.86 -11.07
C ALA A 131 -18.55 -7.43 -11.79
N MET A 132 -17.49 -8.25 -11.78
CA MET A 132 -16.15 -7.94 -12.30
C MET A 132 -15.73 -8.80 -13.52
N GLY A 133 -16.66 -9.11 -14.43
CA GLY A 133 -16.31 -9.82 -15.67
C GLY A 133 -15.20 -9.12 -16.49
N ALA A 134 -15.08 -7.79 -16.40
CA ALA A 134 -14.09 -7.03 -17.16
C ALA A 134 -12.74 -6.81 -16.45
N VAL A 135 -12.71 -6.76 -15.11
CA VAL A 135 -11.50 -6.36 -14.35
C VAL A 135 -10.59 -7.55 -14.06
N VAL A 136 -11.14 -8.76 -13.93
CA VAL A 136 -10.32 -9.99 -13.79
C VAL A 136 -9.57 -10.31 -15.08
N GLU A 137 -10.21 -10.08 -16.24
CA GLU A 137 -9.55 -10.19 -17.55
C GLU A 137 -8.37 -9.21 -17.66
N GLN A 138 -8.58 -7.98 -17.19
CA GLN A 138 -7.57 -6.91 -17.23
C GLN A 138 -6.44 -7.15 -16.23
N LEU A 139 -6.72 -7.69 -15.04
CA LEU A 139 -5.70 -8.11 -14.08
C LEU A 139 -4.90 -9.31 -14.60
N ASN A 140 -5.56 -10.30 -15.20
CA ASN A 140 -4.89 -11.48 -15.77
C ASN A 140 -4.02 -11.07 -16.97
N THR A 141 -4.52 -10.18 -17.82
CA THR A 141 -3.77 -9.62 -18.95
C THR A 141 -2.59 -8.77 -18.46
N PHE A 142 -2.77 -7.94 -17.43
CA PHE A 142 -1.69 -7.13 -16.86
C PHE A 142 -0.65 -7.99 -16.12
N MET A 143 -1.06 -9.02 -15.38
CA MET A 143 -0.11 -9.96 -14.76
C MET A 143 0.69 -10.73 -15.82
N GLN A 144 0.03 -11.24 -16.87
CA GLN A 144 0.72 -11.96 -17.94
C GLN A 144 1.65 -11.05 -18.76
N ASN A 145 1.21 -9.82 -19.04
CA ASN A 145 2.02 -8.85 -19.77
C ASN A 145 3.14 -8.28 -18.90
N GLY A 146 2.88 -7.97 -17.63
CA GLY A 146 3.88 -7.48 -16.69
C GLY A 146 4.98 -8.51 -16.42
N LEU A 147 4.63 -9.79 -16.27
CA LEU A 147 5.63 -10.87 -16.14
C LEU A 147 6.43 -11.07 -17.44
N LYS A 148 5.80 -10.94 -18.62
CA LYS A 148 6.50 -11.00 -19.91
C LYS A 148 7.42 -9.80 -20.13
N ASP A 149 7.00 -8.59 -19.79
CA ASP A 149 7.81 -7.39 -19.95
C ASP A 149 8.97 -7.37 -18.97
N LEU A 150 8.77 -7.89 -17.74
CA LEU A 150 9.86 -8.08 -16.79
C LEU A 150 10.87 -9.12 -17.28
N ASP A 151 10.41 -10.26 -17.80
CA ASP A 151 11.27 -11.31 -18.36
C ASP A 151 12.02 -10.83 -19.60
N ARG A 152 11.37 -10.03 -20.44
CA ARG A 152 11.99 -9.40 -21.62
C ARG A 152 13.01 -8.35 -21.22
N ALA A 153 12.70 -7.48 -20.26
CA ALA A 153 13.64 -6.50 -19.73
C ALA A 153 14.83 -7.15 -19.02
N LEU A 154 14.62 -8.26 -18.31
CA LEU A 154 15.69 -9.04 -17.70
C LEU A 154 16.57 -9.70 -18.78
N SER A 155 15.95 -10.30 -19.80
CA SER A 155 16.67 -10.92 -20.92
C SER A 155 17.47 -9.90 -21.72
N ASP A 156 16.89 -8.74 -22.03
CA ASP A 156 17.56 -7.67 -22.77
C ASP A 156 18.73 -7.10 -21.97
N ASN A 157 18.53 -6.85 -20.67
CA ASN A 157 19.62 -6.39 -19.80
C ASN A 157 20.73 -7.43 -19.63
N VAL A 158 20.42 -8.72 -19.50
CA VAL A 158 21.42 -9.79 -19.41
C VAL A 158 22.21 -9.90 -20.72
N ASN A 159 21.53 -9.82 -21.87
CA ASN A 159 22.20 -9.84 -23.18
C ASN A 159 23.09 -8.61 -23.38
N GLN A 160 22.63 -7.43 -22.99
CA GLN A 160 23.38 -6.19 -23.09
C GLN A 160 24.58 -6.18 -22.13
N LEU A 161 24.42 -6.71 -20.91
CA LEU A 161 25.50 -6.90 -19.95
C LEU A 161 26.56 -7.88 -20.48
N ASN A 162 26.14 -9.00 -21.08
CA ASN A 162 27.04 -9.98 -21.68
C ASN A 162 27.82 -9.40 -22.88
N GLN A 163 27.16 -8.60 -23.73
CA GLN A 163 27.82 -7.91 -24.84
C GLN A 163 28.84 -6.87 -24.35
N ASN A 164 28.48 -6.07 -23.34
CA ASN A 164 29.38 -5.08 -22.75
C ASN A 164 30.58 -5.74 -22.06
N LEU A 165 30.37 -6.86 -21.37
CA LEU A 165 31.45 -7.64 -20.74
C LEU A 165 32.39 -8.24 -21.79
N LYS A 166 31.85 -8.75 -22.91
CA LYS A 166 32.64 -9.30 -24.02
C LYS A 166 33.46 -8.21 -24.71
N GLN A 167 32.85 -7.05 -25.00
CA GLN A 167 33.58 -5.89 -25.51
C GLN A 167 34.66 -5.40 -24.54
N GLY A 168 34.36 -5.34 -23.23
CA GLY A 168 35.33 -4.97 -22.21
C GLY A 168 36.53 -5.93 -22.16
N MET A 169 36.28 -7.24 -22.25
CA MET A 169 37.33 -8.26 -22.31
C MET A 169 38.18 -8.17 -23.59
N ASP A 170 37.55 -8.01 -24.76
CA ASP A 170 38.26 -7.87 -26.04
C ASP A 170 39.10 -6.59 -26.09
N GLN A 171 38.60 -5.50 -25.49
CA GLN A 171 39.33 -4.24 -25.37
C GLN A 171 40.52 -4.36 -24.42
N LEU A 172 40.33 -5.02 -23.26
CA LEU A 172 41.40 -5.26 -22.30
C LEU A 172 42.48 -6.19 -22.90
N GLN A 173 42.08 -7.20 -23.66
CA GLN A 173 43.02 -8.08 -24.35
C GLN A 173 43.81 -7.31 -25.41
N LYS A 174 43.18 -6.42 -26.18
CA LYS A 174 43.88 -5.52 -27.11
C LYS A 174 44.88 -4.63 -26.41
N ASP A 175 44.50 -4.02 -25.29
CA ASP A 175 45.37 -3.12 -24.53
C ASP A 175 46.55 -3.86 -23.88
N LEU A 176 46.36 -5.11 -23.46
CA LEU A 176 47.42 -5.96 -22.89
C LEU A 176 48.34 -6.57 -23.96
N THR A 177 47.88 -6.69 -25.22
CA THR A 177 48.69 -7.21 -26.34
C THR A 177 49.38 -6.09 -27.12
N ALA A 178 48.98 -4.83 -26.90
CA ALA A 178 49.66 -3.66 -27.47
C ALA A 178 51.02 -3.45 -26.75
N PRO A 179 52.15 -3.42 -27.47
CA PRO A 179 53.45 -3.15 -26.86
C PRO A 179 53.48 -1.73 -26.27
N PRO A 180 54.26 -1.47 -25.19
CA PRO A 180 54.27 -0.16 -24.55
C PRO A 180 54.80 0.88 -25.53
N SER A 181 53.90 1.68 -26.08
CA SER A 181 54.26 2.80 -26.95
C SER A 181 54.94 3.86 -26.10
N ALA A 182 56.18 4.18 -26.47
CA ALA A 182 57.08 5.09 -25.79
C ALA A 182 56.40 6.42 -25.38
N ALA A 183 56.77 6.89 -24.19
CA ALA A 183 56.34 8.15 -23.60
C ALA A 183 56.51 9.34 -24.59
N PRO A 184 55.50 10.25 -24.70
CA PRO A 184 55.69 11.54 -25.35
C PRO A 184 56.66 12.42 -24.54
N PRO A 185 57.47 13.28 -25.21
CA PRO A 185 58.52 14.05 -24.56
C PRO A 185 57.94 15.13 -23.63
N ALA A 186 58.69 15.37 -22.55
CA ALA A 186 58.42 16.36 -21.51
C ALA A 186 58.07 17.74 -22.09
N GLN A 187 56.85 18.21 -21.83
CA GLN A 187 56.50 19.62 -22.03
C GLN A 187 57.01 20.43 -20.84
N ALA A 188 57.85 21.42 -21.13
CA ALA A 188 58.44 22.34 -20.17
C ALA A 188 57.37 23.20 -19.45
N PRO A 189 57.58 23.58 -18.18
CA PRO A 189 56.61 24.37 -17.42
C PRO A 189 56.60 25.83 -17.86
N THR A 190 55.43 26.37 -18.19
CA THR A 190 55.20 27.82 -18.32
C THR A 190 55.04 28.48 -16.94
N PRO A 191 55.56 29.70 -16.72
CA PRO A 191 55.56 30.38 -15.41
C PRO A 191 54.20 31.00 -15.08
N PRO A 192 53.89 31.22 -13.78
CA PRO A 192 52.61 31.77 -13.34
C PRO A 192 52.55 33.28 -13.61
N SER A 193 51.50 33.71 -14.33
CA SER A 193 51.16 35.13 -14.41
C SER A 193 50.37 35.51 -13.15
N ASN A 194 51.09 36.11 -12.21
CA ASN A 194 50.53 36.80 -11.05
C ASN A 194 50.38 38.29 -11.35
N ALA A 195 49.24 38.81 -10.91
CA ALA A 195 49.04 40.13 -10.29
C ALA A 195 49.01 41.38 -11.20
N ILE A 196 47.84 42.03 -11.26
CA ILE A 196 47.43 43.26 -10.53
C ILE A 196 46.23 43.86 -11.26
#